data_AF-A0A836MI33-F1
#
_entry.id   AF-A0A836MI33-F1
#
_cell.length_a   1.000
_cell.length_b   1.000
_cell.length_c   1.000
_cell.angle_alpha   90.00
_cell.angle_beta   90.00
_cell.angle_gamma   90.00
#
_symmetry.space_group_name_H-M   'P 1'
#
loop_
_entity.id
_entity.type
_entity.pdbx_description
1 polymer ?
#
loop_
_entity_poly.entity_id
_entity_poly.type
_entity_poly.pdbx_seq_one_letter_code
_entity_poly.pdbx_strand_id
1 'polypeptide(L)'
;MSWQPTFLLLAALVFINTLPVLLFKEPPHASHSDNQSSQPNLLIKIKSYLSYFSQNKELRSWLMVLITFKVADGLAGPLFKPLMVDMGLSFTQIGVYITMLGAVAALVGAFIAGWVLKHFSRPATLISFSILKIMSLGAYVYLAYAYEQEIKINTWLIYSVNALEDAFAAMLLVVMLTLVMHYSRKYYAGTDFTFQVSIMATVSGGLYTLSGIIGDVLGYFHYLIAIVTIAVLFLIPIYVWKAAKAV
;
A
#
# COMPACT_ATOMS: atom_id res chain seq x y z
N MET A 1 17.51 -22.98 13.48
CA MET A 1 18.51 -22.03 12.94
C MET A 1 18.70 -20.95 13.98
N SER A 2 19.91 -20.77 14.51
CA SER A 2 20.21 -19.64 15.39
C SER A 2 20.10 -18.32 14.60
N TRP A 3 19.77 -17.21 15.25
CA TRP A 3 19.54 -15.91 14.58
C TRP A 3 20.78 -15.39 13.82
N GLN A 4 21.97 -15.68 14.33
CA GLN A 4 23.25 -15.20 13.79
C GLN A 4 23.52 -15.66 12.33
N PRO A 5 23.49 -16.96 11.98
CA PRO A 5 23.70 -17.40 10.60
C PRO A 5 22.63 -16.87 9.63
N THR A 6 21.39 -16.70 10.08
CA THR A 6 20.31 -16.10 9.26
C THR A 6 20.62 -14.66 8.89
N PHE A 7 21.07 -13.85 9.86
CA PHE A 7 21.47 -12.46 9.60
C PHE A 7 22.73 -12.35 8.74
N LEU A 8 23.71 -13.24 8.93
CA LEU A 8 24.92 -13.29 8.09
C LEU A 8 24.59 -13.64 6.63
N LEU A 9 23.71 -14.61 6.41
CA LEU A 9 23.26 -14.99 5.07
C LEU A 9 22.50 -13.82 4.40
N LEU A 10 21.66 -13.12 5.15
CA LEU A 10 20.90 -11.96 4.68
C LEU A 10 21.84 -10.78 4.32
N ALA A 11 22.85 -10.53 5.15
CA ALA A 11 23.90 -9.54 4.87
C ALA A 11 24.69 -9.86 3.59
N ALA A 12 25.06 -11.12 3.40
CA ALA A 12 25.74 -11.56 2.18
C ALA A 12 24.88 -11.37 0.92
N LEU A 13 23.58 -11.70 0.98
CA LEU A 13 22.65 -11.49 -0.12
C LEU A 13 22.46 -10.00 -0.48
N VAL A 14 22.38 -9.13 0.54
CA VAL A 14 22.31 -7.67 0.35
C VAL A 14 23.60 -7.14 -0.27
N PHE A 15 24.76 -7.63 0.18
CA PHE A 15 26.06 -7.23 -0.38
C PHE A 15 26.16 -7.61 -1.86
N ILE A 16 25.74 -8.83 -2.22
CA ILE A 16 25.69 -9.29 -3.61
C ILE A 16 24.75 -8.40 -4.46
N ASN A 17 23.59 -8.00 -3.95
CA ASN A 17 22.67 -7.08 -4.66
C ASN A 17 23.21 -5.65 -4.79
N THR A 18 24.13 -5.24 -3.90
CA THR A 18 24.73 -3.90 -3.91
C THR A 18 25.90 -3.79 -4.90
N LEU A 19 26.52 -4.91 -5.24
CA LEU A 19 27.68 -5.00 -6.12
C LEU A 19 27.39 -4.47 -7.55
N PRO A 20 26.25 -4.78 -8.19
CA PRO A 20 25.85 -4.18 -9.47
C PRO A 20 25.67 -2.66 -9.40
N VAL A 21 25.18 -2.13 -8.27
CA VAL A 21 24.98 -0.69 -8.07
C VAL A 21 26.32 0.03 -8.01
N LEU A 22 27.31 -0.54 -7.31
CA LEU A 22 28.67 0.01 -7.23
C LEU A 22 29.39 0.01 -8.59
N LEU A 23 29.07 -0.96 -9.45
CA LEU A 23 29.63 -1.07 -10.79
C LEU A 23 28.87 -0.21 -11.82
N PHE A 24 27.67 0.27 -11.48
CA PHE A 24 26.86 1.09 -12.37
C PHE A 24 27.38 2.53 -12.38
N LYS A 25 28.07 2.90 -13.45
CA LYS A 25 28.43 4.29 -13.72
C LYS A 25 27.20 5.02 -14.24
N GLU A 26 26.69 5.96 -13.46
CA GLU A 26 25.63 6.84 -13.92
C GLU A 26 26.08 7.62 -15.16
N PRO A 27 25.26 7.66 -16.23
CA PRO A 27 25.55 8.52 -17.37
C PRO A 27 25.54 9.98 -16.90
N PRO A 28 26.46 10.81 -17.41
CA PRO A 28 26.54 12.21 -17.03
C PRO A 28 25.21 12.88 -17.38
N HIS A 29 24.40 13.14 -16.35
CA HIS A 29 23.27 14.02 -16.51
C HIS A 29 23.84 15.40 -16.76
N ALA A 30 23.49 16.01 -17.89
CA ALA A 30 23.77 17.40 -18.13
C ALA A 30 23.22 18.19 -16.94
N SER A 31 24.11 18.63 -16.07
CA SER A 31 23.82 19.62 -15.04
C SER A 31 23.23 20.81 -15.79
N HIS A 32 21.92 20.98 -15.71
CA HIS A 32 21.33 22.28 -15.97
C HIS A 32 21.91 23.20 -14.89
N SER A 33 22.99 23.86 -15.28
CA SER A 33 23.57 25.01 -14.61
C SER A 33 22.54 26.12 -14.75
N ASP A 34 21.48 26.08 -13.94
CA ASP A 34 20.61 27.23 -13.80
C ASP A 34 21.35 28.26 -12.96
N ASN A 35 21.63 29.37 -13.62
CA ASN A 35 22.30 30.56 -13.16
C ASN A 35 22.05 30.90 -11.69
N GLN A 36 23.12 31.41 -11.08
CA GLN A 36 23.06 32.26 -9.90
C GLN A 36 21.93 33.30 -10.01
N SER A 37 20.85 33.08 -9.28
CA SER A 37 19.94 34.15 -8.89
C SER A 37 19.28 33.75 -7.58
N SER A 38 19.73 34.37 -6.48
CA SER A 38 19.07 34.51 -5.19
C SER A 38 18.35 33.24 -4.72
N GLN A 39 19.03 32.36 -3.97
CA GLN A 39 18.39 31.19 -3.35
C GLN A 39 17.14 31.63 -2.58
N PRO A 40 15.91 31.35 -3.06
CA PRO A 40 14.73 31.60 -2.27
C PRO A 40 14.81 30.66 -1.07
N ASN A 41 14.43 31.15 0.11
CA ASN A 41 14.35 30.35 1.32
C ASN A 41 13.73 28.98 1.02
N LEU A 42 14.31 27.88 1.54
CA LEU A 42 13.88 26.52 1.22
C LEU A 42 12.36 26.32 1.43
N LEU A 43 11.81 27.05 2.42
CA LEU A 43 10.38 27.16 2.69
C LEU A 43 9.53 27.74 1.54
N ILE A 44 10.05 28.72 0.79
CA ILE A 44 9.37 29.31 -0.38
C ILE A 44 9.36 28.32 -1.55
N LYS A 45 10.44 27.54 -1.71
CA LYS A 45 10.53 26.46 -2.72
C LYS A 45 9.57 25.31 -2.40
N ILE A 46 9.47 24.92 -1.13
CA ILE A 46 8.47 23.93 -0.67
C ILE A 46 7.05 24.48 -0.83
N LYS A 47 6.81 25.75 -0.45
CA LYS A 47 5.47 26.35 -0.53
C LYS A 47 4.98 26.49 -1.98
N SER A 48 5.86 26.88 -2.90
CA SER A 48 5.54 26.93 -4.34
C SER A 48 5.33 25.55 -4.95
N TYR A 49 6.06 24.54 -4.49
CA TYR A 49 5.84 23.14 -4.87
C TYR A 49 4.51 22.60 -4.33
N LEU A 50 4.17 22.88 -3.06
CA LEU A 50 2.88 22.50 -2.48
C LEU A 50 1.70 23.26 -3.12
N SER A 51 1.91 24.53 -3.51
CA SER A 51 0.86 25.30 -4.18
C SER A 51 0.50 24.72 -5.54
N TYR A 52 1.46 24.14 -6.27
CA TYR A 52 1.19 23.40 -7.50
C TYR A 52 0.21 22.23 -7.27
N PHE A 53 0.40 21.50 -6.17
CA PHE A 53 -0.48 20.41 -5.78
C PHE A 53 -1.88 20.86 -5.31
N SER A 54 -1.97 22.07 -4.74
CA SER A 54 -3.22 22.60 -4.19
C SER A 54 -4.06 23.38 -5.22
N GLN A 55 -3.42 24.01 -6.22
CA GLN A 55 -4.09 24.85 -7.23
C GLN A 55 -4.80 24.04 -8.32
N ASN A 56 -4.27 22.87 -8.69
CA ASN A 56 -4.92 22.00 -9.66
C ASN A 56 -6.03 21.19 -9.01
N LYS A 57 -7.28 21.45 -9.41
CA LYS A 57 -8.48 20.75 -8.89
C LYS A 57 -8.37 19.22 -9.06
N GLU A 58 -7.82 18.76 -10.19
CA GLU A 58 -7.54 17.34 -10.44
C GLU A 58 -6.49 16.78 -9.47
N LEU A 59 -5.39 17.49 -9.26
CA LEU A 59 -4.27 17.03 -8.42
C LEU A 59 -4.63 17.03 -6.93
N ARG A 60 -5.46 17.98 -6.50
CA ARG A 60 -6.03 17.99 -5.14
C ARG A 60 -6.98 16.80 -4.92
N SER A 61 -7.82 16.48 -5.89
CA SER A 61 -8.69 15.30 -5.81
C SER A 61 -7.88 14.00 -5.83
N TRP A 62 -6.79 13.97 -6.60
CA TRP A 62 -5.84 12.86 -6.60
C TRP A 62 -5.15 12.69 -5.24
N LEU A 63 -4.67 13.79 -4.63
CA LEU A 63 -4.07 13.75 -3.29
C LEU A 63 -5.05 13.23 -2.23
N MET A 64 -6.33 13.61 -2.31
CA MET A 64 -7.36 13.06 -1.43
C MET A 64 -7.45 11.54 -1.58
N VAL A 65 -7.53 11.02 -2.81
CA VAL A 65 -7.49 9.58 -3.08
C VAL A 65 -6.24 8.93 -2.49
N LEU A 66 -5.09 9.57 -2.66
CA LEU A 66 -3.79 9.07 -2.22
C LEU A 66 -3.68 8.93 -0.70
N ILE A 67 -4.17 9.93 0.04
CA ILE A 67 -4.23 9.92 1.51
C ILE A 67 -5.22 8.85 1.97
N THR A 68 -6.42 8.87 1.40
CA THR A 68 -7.54 8.01 1.79
C THR A 68 -7.28 6.52 1.52
N PHE A 69 -6.65 6.20 0.39
CA PHE A 69 -6.46 4.84 -0.07
C PHE A 69 -5.71 3.95 0.93
N LYS A 70 -4.65 4.49 1.54
CA LYS A 70 -3.77 3.74 2.43
C LYS A 70 -4.25 3.71 3.88
N VAL A 71 -5.37 4.39 4.18
CA VAL A 71 -5.97 4.40 5.53
C VAL A 71 -6.50 3.03 5.90
N ALA A 72 -7.32 2.43 5.04
CA ALA A 72 -7.92 1.11 5.33
C ALA A 72 -6.84 0.03 5.50
N ASP A 73 -5.86 -0.02 4.60
CA ASP A 73 -4.73 -0.96 4.70
C ASP A 73 -3.85 -0.70 5.92
N GLY A 74 -3.58 0.58 6.24
CA GLY A 74 -2.80 0.97 7.40
C GLY A 74 -3.46 0.59 8.71
N LEU A 75 -4.80 0.68 8.79
CA LEU A 75 -5.58 0.28 9.96
C LEU A 75 -5.76 -1.25 10.04
N ALA A 76 -5.92 -1.96 8.93
CA ALA A 76 -6.14 -3.41 8.97
C ALA A 76 -4.85 -4.23 9.17
N GLY A 77 -3.72 -3.75 8.63
CA GLY A 77 -2.45 -4.48 8.62
C GLY A 77 -1.97 -5.02 9.97
N PRO A 78 -2.02 -4.23 11.07
CA PRO A 78 -1.63 -4.70 12.41
C PRO A 78 -2.49 -5.85 12.94
N LEU A 79 -3.73 -6.00 12.50
CA LEU A 79 -4.69 -6.94 13.08
C LEU A 79 -4.66 -8.33 12.46
N PHE A 80 -4.23 -8.45 11.20
CA PHE A 80 -4.23 -9.74 10.52
C PHE A 80 -3.35 -10.78 11.21
N LYS A 81 -2.13 -10.38 11.62
CA LYS A 81 -1.18 -11.30 12.25
C LYS A 81 -1.62 -11.75 13.65
N PRO A 82 -2.01 -10.85 14.58
CA PRO A 82 -2.54 -11.25 15.88
C PRO A 82 -3.79 -12.12 15.78
N LEU A 83 -4.76 -11.77 14.91
CA LEU A 83 -5.96 -12.57 14.71
C LEU A 83 -5.64 -14.03 14.33
N MET A 84 -4.64 -14.24 13.46
CA MET A 84 -4.21 -15.58 13.07
C MET A 84 -3.53 -16.34 14.21
N VAL A 85 -2.72 -15.66 15.01
CA VAL A 85 -2.09 -16.26 16.19
C VAL A 85 -3.18 -16.68 17.19
N ASP A 86 -4.17 -15.82 17.42
CA ASP A 86 -5.27 -16.04 18.35
C ASP A 86 -6.21 -17.16 17.89
N MET A 87 -6.40 -17.32 16.58
CA MET A 87 -7.10 -18.47 15.98
C MET A 87 -6.35 -19.82 16.13
N GLY A 88 -5.19 -19.84 16.78
CA GLY A 88 -4.45 -21.05 17.13
C GLY A 88 -3.49 -21.54 16.05
N LEU A 89 -3.13 -20.70 15.07
CA LEU A 89 -2.12 -21.07 14.08
C LEU A 89 -0.72 -21.12 14.70
N SER A 90 0.03 -22.17 14.37
CA SER A 90 1.43 -22.27 14.78
C SER A 90 2.29 -21.23 14.04
N PHE A 91 3.36 -20.74 14.68
CA PHE A 91 4.32 -19.83 14.03
C PHE A 91 4.91 -20.39 12.72
N THR A 92 5.05 -21.72 12.62
CA THR A 92 5.51 -22.37 11.39
C THR A 92 4.48 -22.26 10.27
N GLN A 93 3.19 -22.45 10.60
CA GLN A 93 2.11 -22.26 9.62
C GLN A 93 1.98 -20.80 9.17
N ILE A 94 2.17 -19.86 10.09
CA ILE A 94 2.19 -18.43 9.75
C ILE A 94 3.37 -18.12 8.82
N GLY A 95 4.56 -18.59 9.15
CA GLY A 95 5.74 -18.40 8.31
C GLY A 95 5.56 -18.96 6.90
N VAL A 96 5.07 -20.20 6.78
CA VAL A 96 4.95 -20.88 5.48
C VAL A 96 3.68 -20.47 4.74
N TYR A 97 2.50 -20.67 5.32
CA TYR A 97 1.23 -20.55 4.58
C TYR A 97 0.65 -19.14 4.56
N ILE A 98 1.00 -18.28 5.51
CA ILE A 98 0.57 -16.88 5.47
C ILE A 98 1.61 -16.08 4.70
N THR A 99 2.89 -16.18 5.09
CA THR A 99 3.94 -15.34 4.47
C THR A 99 4.36 -15.82 3.08
N MET A 100 4.64 -17.12 2.87
CA MET A 100 5.17 -17.61 1.58
C MET A 100 4.07 -17.70 0.53
N LEU A 101 2.92 -18.26 0.89
CA LEU A 101 1.74 -18.31 0.02
C LEU A 101 1.20 -16.90 -0.28
N GLY A 102 1.17 -16.02 0.72
CA GLY A 102 0.85 -14.60 0.56
C GLY A 102 1.78 -13.90 -0.43
N ALA A 103 3.10 -14.11 -0.32
CA ALA A 103 4.06 -13.55 -1.27
C ALA A 103 3.86 -14.06 -2.71
N VAL A 104 3.58 -15.36 -2.89
CA VAL A 104 3.26 -15.91 -4.22
C VAL A 104 1.96 -15.32 -4.77
N ALA A 105 0.93 -15.22 -3.93
CA ALA A 105 -0.35 -14.63 -4.31
C ALA A 105 -0.22 -13.14 -4.65
N ALA A 106 0.57 -12.38 -3.90
CA ALA A 106 0.93 -11.00 -4.17
C ALA A 106 1.66 -10.85 -5.52
N LEU A 107 2.60 -11.75 -5.84
CA LEU A 107 3.32 -11.75 -7.11
C LEU A 107 2.36 -12.01 -8.30
N VAL A 108 1.49 -13.01 -8.17
CA VAL A 108 0.44 -13.30 -9.16
C VAL A 108 -0.50 -12.10 -9.30
N GLY A 109 -0.89 -11.48 -8.18
CA GLY A 109 -1.71 -10.29 -8.17
C GLY A 109 -1.06 -9.11 -8.89
N ALA A 110 0.22 -8.83 -8.61
CA ALA A 110 0.98 -7.79 -9.29
C ALA A 110 1.06 -8.01 -10.81
N PHE A 111 1.27 -9.27 -11.23
CA PHE A 111 1.28 -9.63 -12.65
C PHE A 111 -0.08 -9.40 -13.32
N ILE A 112 -1.17 -9.85 -12.70
CA ILE A 112 -2.54 -9.62 -13.18
C ILE A 112 -2.83 -8.13 -13.28
N ALA A 113 -2.48 -7.34 -12.28
CA ALA A 113 -2.68 -5.88 -12.31
C ALA A 113 -1.91 -5.23 -13.46
N GLY A 114 -0.64 -5.58 -13.67
CA GLY A 114 0.15 -5.09 -14.80
C GLY A 114 -0.49 -5.42 -16.15
N TRP A 115 -1.05 -6.62 -16.31
CA TRP A 115 -1.73 -7.02 -17.54
C TRP A 115 -3.07 -6.30 -17.73
N VAL A 116 -3.87 -6.16 -16.67
CA VAL A 116 -5.17 -5.43 -16.70
C VAL A 116 -4.95 -3.96 -17.04
N LEU A 117 -3.91 -3.31 -16.50
CA LEU A 117 -3.57 -1.92 -16.84
C LEU A 117 -3.22 -1.69 -18.31
N LYS A 118 -2.83 -2.74 -19.03
CA LYS A 118 -2.56 -2.66 -20.48
C LYS A 118 -3.85 -2.57 -21.30
N HIS A 119 -4.96 -3.14 -20.81
CA HIS A 119 -6.21 -3.27 -21.55
C HIS A 119 -7.33 -2.35 -21.03
N PHE A 120 -7.29 -1.94 -19.76
CA PHE A 120 -8.34 -1.17 -19.12
C PHE A 120 -7.90 0.25 -18.75
N SER A 121 -8.87 1.15 -18.57
CA SER A 121 -8.60 2.52 -18.13
C SER A 121 -8.20 2.54 -16.65
N ARG A 122 -7.14 3.31 -16.35
CA ARG A 122 -6.55 3.38 -14.99
C ARG A 122 -7.57 3.73 -13.88
N PRO A 123 -8.50 4.68 -14.07
CA PRO A 123 -9.52 4.97 -13.05
C PRO A 123 -10.49 3.81 -12.81
N ALA A 124 -10.89 3.09 -13.86
CA ALA A 124 -11.78 1.95 -13.73
C ALA A 124 -11.08 0.79 -13.00
N THR A 125 -9.82 0.50 -13.36
CA THR A 125 -9.03 -0.53 -12.70
C THR A 125 -8.81 -0.23 -11.21
N LEU A 126 -8.55 1.04 -10.86
CA LEU A 126 -8.41 1.45 -9.46
C LEU A 126 -9.70 1.15 -8.66
N ILE A 127 -10.86 1.56 -9.18
CA ILE A 127 -12.16 1.31 -8.52
C ILE A 127 -12.44 -0.19 -8.40
N SER A 128 -12.25 -0.95 -9.48
CA SER A 128 -12.48 -2.40 -9.46
C SER A 128 -11.62 -3.09 -8.41
N PHE A 129 -10.31 -2.81 -8.37
CA PHE A 129 -9.45 -3.44 -7.35
C PHE A 129 -9.72 -2.93 -5.94
N SER A 130 -10.14 -1.67 -5.76
CA SER A 130 -10.59 -1.20 -4.45
C SER A 130 -11.81 -1.98 -3.95
N ILE A 131 -12.75 -2.31 -4.83
CA ILE A 131 -13.91 -3.15 -4.49
C ILE A 131 -13.46 -4.57 -4.11
N LEU A 132 -12.56 -5.20 -4.87
CA LEU A 132 -12.02 -6.51 -4.51
C LEU A 132 -11.31 -6.48 -3.14
N LYS A 133 -10.56 -5.41 -2.86
CA LYS A 133 -9.87 -5.24 -1.58
C LYS A 133 -10.86 -5.12 -0.41
N ILE A 134 -11.93 -4.33 -0.57
CA ILE A 134 -13.01 -4.21 0.42
C ILE A 134 -13.69 -5.56 0.65
N MET A 135 -13.93 -6.32 -0.42
CA MET A 135 -14.53 -7.66 -0.32
C MET A 135 -13.65 -8.62 0.48
N SER A 136 -12.32 -8.53 0.31
CA SER A 136 -11.37 -9.32 1.11
C SER A 136 -11.30 -8.88 2.57
N LEU A 137 -11.43 -7.58 2.86
CA LEU A 137 -11.59 -7.10 4.25
C LEU A 137 -12.89 -7.62 4.87
N GLY A 138 -13.97 -7.70 4.10
CA GLY A 138 -15.21 -8.34 4.52
C GLY A 138 -15.05 -9.82 4.86
N ALA A 139 -14.22 -10.55 4.10
CA ALA A 139 -13.88 -11.93 4.44
C ALA A 139 -13.12 -12.01 5.79
N TYR A 140 -12.25 -11.06 6.09
CA TYR A 140 -11.58 -10.95 7.39
C TYR A 140 -12.55 -10.62 8.54
N VAL A 141 -13.57 -9.78 8.30
CA VAL A 141 -14.65 -9.55 9.27
C VAL A 141 -15.36 -10.87 9.60
N TYR A 142 -15.61 -11.71 8.59
CA TYR A 142 -16.19 -13.03 8.81
C TYR A 142 -15.29 -13.95 9.64
N LEU A 143 -13.97 -13.94 9.40
CA LEU A 143 -13.02 -14.67 10.25
C LEU A 143 -13.04 -14.18 11.71
N ALA A 144 -13.05 -12.87 11.92
CA ALA A 144 -13.11 -12.29 13.26
C ALA A 144 -14.43 -12.60 13.98
N TYR A 145 -15.55 -12.57 13.25
CA TYR A 145 -16.85 -12.99 13.78
C TYR A 145 -16.84 -14.45 14.24
N ALA A 146 -16.32 -15.33 13.39
CA ALA A 146 -16.25 -16.75 13.69
C ALA A 146 -15.27 -17.06 14.83
N TYR A 147 -14.21 -16.26 15.00
CA TYR A 147 -13.34 -16.31 16.17
C TYR A 147 -14.07 -15.92 17.46
N GLU A 148 -14.81 -14.80 17.47
CA GLU A 148 -15.59 -14.36 18.65
C GLU A 148 -16.72 -15.34 19.02
N GLN A 149 -17.27 -16.08 18.05
CA GLN A 149 -18.31 -17.09 18.27
C GLN A 149 -17.75 -18.50 18.55
N GLU A 150 -16.42 -18.64 18.72
CA GLU A 150 -15.71 -19.92 18.91
C GLU A 150 -16.01 -20.99 17.84
N ILE A 151 -16.37 -20.55 16.62
CA ILE A 151 -16.68 -21.44 15.51
C ILE A 151 -15.35 -22.00 14.98
N LYS A 152 -15.21 -23.32 14.98
CA LYS A 152 -14.05 -23.99 14.39
C LYS A 152 -14.04 -23.81 12.87
N ILE A 153 -13.22 -22.88 12.38
CA ILE A 153 -12.98 -22.69 10.96
C ILE A 153 -11.86 -23.62 10.48
N ASN A 154 -12.00 -24.16 9.28
CA ASN A 154 -10.93 -24.90 8.61
C ASN A 154 -9.74 -23.97 8.31
N THR A 155 -8.54 -24.35 8.73
CA THR A 155 -7.29 -23.58 8.53
C THR A 155 -7.02 -23.25 7.05
N TRP A 156 -7.47 -24.10 6.12
CA TRP A 156 -7.39 -23.82 4.67
C TRP A 156 -8.17 -22.59 4.23
N LEU A 157 -9.29 -22.28 4.89
CA LEU A 157 -10.08 -21.08 4.59
C LEU A 157 -9.30 -19.82 5.01
N ILE A 158 -8.62 -19.87 6.16
CA ILE A 158 -7.77 -18.77 6.65
C ILE A 158 -6.64 -18.48 5.65
N TYR A 159 -5.97 -19.53 5.16
CA TYR A 159 -4.91 -19.38 4.15
C TYR A 159 -5.42 -18.79 2.85
N SER A 160 -6.60 -19.23 2.40
CA SER A 160 -7.20 -18.75 1.16
C SER A 160 -7.60 -17.27 1.27
N VAL A 161 -8.18 -16.87 2.40
CA VAL A 161 -8.54 -15.47 2.65
C VAL A 161 -7.30 -14.58 2.74
N ASN A 162 -6.25 -15.02 3.43
CA ASN A 162 -5.00 -14.28 3.47
C ASN A 162 -4.35 -14.15 2.07
N ALA A 163 -4.26 -15.25 1.33
CA ALA A 163 -3.67 -15.23 0.00
C ALA A 163 -4.42 -14.29 -0.96
N LEU A 164 -5.75 -14.27 -0.90
CA LEU A 164 -6.56 -13.32 -1.68
C LEU A 164 -6.34 -11.88 -1.22
N GLU A 165 -6.20 -11.65 0.08
CA GLU A 165 -5.95 -10.32 0.65
C GLU A 165 -4.62 -9.74 0.19
N ASP A 166 -3.56 -10.55 0.23
CA ASP A 166 -2.22 -10.21 -0.26
C ASP A 166 -2.22 -10.00 -1.79
N ALA A 167 -2.93 -10.85 -2.54
CA ALA A 167 -3.07 -10.70 -3.99
C ALA A 167 -3.76 -9.38 -4.35
N PHE A 168 -4.87 -9.04 -3.70
CA PHE A 168 -5.60 -7.79 -3.98
C PHE A 168 -4.84 -6.56 -3.46
N ALA A 169 -4.13 -6.67 -2.33
CA ALA A 169 -3.24 -5.61 -1.86
C ALA A 169 -2.17 -5.29 -2.91
N ALA A 170 -1.51 -6.32 -3.44
CA ALA A 170 -0.48 -6.16 -4.46
C ALA A 170 -1.04 -5.63 -5.77
N MET A 171 -2.19 -6.14 -6.23
CA MET A 171 -2.89 -5.64 -7.42
C MET A 171 -3.13 -4.13 -7.30
N LEU A 172 -3.74 -3.74 -6.18
CA LEU A 172 -4.15 -2.37 -5.91
C LEU A 172 -2.93 -1.44 -5.77
N LEU A 173 -1.86 -1.90 -5.12
CA LEU A 173 -0.59 -1.17 -5.00
C LEU A 173 0.04 -0.89 -6.36
N VAL A 174 0.07 -1.86 -7.28
CA VAL A 174 0.63 -1.69 -8.64
C VAL A 174 -0.11 -0.60 -9.40
N VAL A 175 -1.45 -0.57 -9.34
CA VAL A 175 -2.25 0.48 -9.99
C VAL A 175 -1.95 1.84 -9.39
N MET A 176 -1.88 1.90 -8.06
CA MET A 176 -1.61 3.13 -7.33
C MET A 176 -0.24 3.70 -7.71
N LEU A 177 0.83 2.89 -7.66
CA LEU A 177 2.17 3.32 -8.07
C LEU A 177 2.21 3.75 -9.55
N THR A 178 1.45 3.09 -10.42
CA THR A 178 1.36 3.48 -11.83
C THR A 178 0.66 4.85 -12.00
N LEU A 179 -0.38 5.12 -11.23
CA LEU A 179 -1.06 6.42 -11.23
C LEU A 179 -0.20 7.51 -10.59
N VAL A 180 0.54 7.21 -9.51
CA VAL A 180 1.54 8.12 -8.92
C VAL A 180 2.55 8.53 -9.99
N MET A 181 3.08 7.57 -10.75
CA MET A 181 4.02 7.84 -11.83
C MET A 181 3.38 8.65 -12.96
N HIS A 182 2.10 8.43 -13.27
CA HIS A 182 1.38 9.22 -14.27
C HIS A 182 1.22 10.69 -13.89
N TYR A 183 0.93 10.97 -12.62
CA TYR A 183 0.79 12.32 -12.08
C TYR A 183 2.13 12.97 -11.74
N SER A 184 3.25 12.26 -11.91
CA SER A 184 4.58 12.79 -11.73
C SER A 184 5.05 13.51 -13.01
N ARG A 185 5.51 14.75 -12.89
CA ARG A 185 5.97 15.54 -14.04
C ARG A 185 7.26 14.95 -14.58
N LYS A 186 7.42 14.89 -15.91
CA LYS A 186 8.64 14.35 -16.56
C LYS A 186 9.94 14.95 -16.03
N TYR A 187 9.96 16.26 -15.75
CA TYR A 187 11.16 16.96 -15.28
C TYR A 187 11.45 16.75 -13.78
N TYR A 188 10.44 16.41 -12.98
CA TYR A 188 10.56 16.19 -11.53
C TYR A 188 10.07 14.80 -11.11
N ALA A 189 10.18 13.81 -12.01
CA ALA A 189 9.51 12.52 -11.85
C ALA A 189 9.91 11.82 -10.55
N GLY A 190 11.20 11.87 -10.19
CA GLY A 190 11.70 11.30 -8.93
C GLY A 190 11.17 12.01 -7.68
N THR A 191 11.13 13.35 -7.70
CA THR A 191 10.65 14.15 -6.56
C THR A 191 9.15 14.02 -6.36
N ASP A 192 8.36 14.12 -7.43
CA ASP A 192 6.89 14.00 -7.39
C ASP A 192 6.48 12.58 -6.95
N PHE A 193 7.18 11.54 -7.43
CA PHE A 193 6.96 10.15 -7.03
C PHE A 193 7.29 9.92 -5.55
N THR A 194 8.50 10.33 -5.14
CA THR A 194 8.97 10.12 -3.75
C THR A 194 8.09 10.88 -2.76
N PHE A 195 7.65 12.09 -3.10
CA PHE A 195 6.74 12.87 -2.27
C PHE A 195 5.41 12.16 -2.06
N GLN A 196 4.78 11.68 -3.14
CA GLN A 196 3.52 10.95 -3.07
C GLN A 196 3.65 9.64 -2.28
N VAL A 197 4.68 8.83 -2.57
CA VAL A 197 4.91 7.57 -1.84
C VAL A 197 5.23 7.83 -0.37
N SER A 198 5.98 8.89 -0.05
CA SER A 198 6.27 9.27 1.34
C SER A 198 5.03 9.69 2.11
N ILE A 199 4.09 10.41 1.48
CA ILE A 199 2.80 10.72 2.09
C ILE A 199 2.04 9.43 2.39
N MET A 200 1.95 8.51 1.43
CA MET A 200 1.27 7.22 1.64
C MET A 200 1.89 6.43 2.79
N ALA A 201 3.22 6.37 2.84
CA ALA A 201 3.96 5.68 3.88
C ALA A 201 3.76 6.32 5.26
N THR A 202 3.75 7.65 5.33
CA THR A 202 3.55 8.40 6.58
C THR A 202 2.14 8.19 7.13
N VAL A 203 1.12 8.30 6.28
CA VAL A 203 -0.28 8.06 6.66
C VAL A 203 -0.46 6.62 7.13
N SER A 204 0.04 5.66 6.35
CA SER A 204 -0.05 4.24 6.71
C SER A 204 0.69 3.89 7.99
N GLY A 205 1.91 4.41 8.18
CA GLY A 205 2.72 4.14 9.36
C GLY A 205 2.12 4.76 10.63
N GLY A 206 1.61 5.99 10.55
CA GLY A 206 0.93 6.64 11.67
C GLY A 206 -0.34 5.89 12.08
N LEU A 207 -1.15 5.48 11.10
CA LEU A 207 -2.36 4.70 11.34
C LEU A 207 -2.07 3.28 11.83
N TYR A 208 -0.97 2.67 11.38
CA TYR A 208 -0.52 1.35 11.85
C TYR A 208 -0.30 1.36 13.36
N THR A 209 0.37 2.39 13.89
CA THR A 209 0.61 2.53 15.33
C THR A 209 -0.68 2.77 16.12
N LEU A 210 -1.56 3.63 15.61
CA LEU A 210 -2.86 3.89 16.26
C LEU A 210 -3.76 2.66 16.25
N SER A 211 -3.71 1.89 15.17
CA SER A 211 -4.55 0.71 14.99
C SER A 211 -4.26 -0.38 15.99
N GLY A 212 -2.99 -0.64 16.34
CA GLY A 212 -2.66 -1.61 17.40
C GLY A 212 -3.34 -1.26 18.73
N ILE A 213 -3.23 0.00 19.16
CA ILE A 213 -3.81 0.47 20.43
C ILE A 213 -5.34 0.38 20.41
N ILE A 214 -5.96 0.77 19.30
CA ILE A 214 -7.42 0.79 19.17
C ILE A 214 -7.98 -0.63 19.02
N GLY A 215 -7.26 -1.52 18.33
CA GLY A 215 -7.61 -2.92 18.15
C GLY A 215 -7.67 -3.68 19.48
N ASP A 216 -6.74 -3.39 20.39
CA ASP A 216 -6.72 -3.98 21.74
C ASP A 216 -7.96 -3.60 22.57
N VAL A 217 -8.56 -2.43 22.32
CA VAL A 217 -9.70 -1.92 23.09
C VAL A 217 -11.06 -2.31 22.48
N LEU A 218 -11.18 -2.27 21.15
CA LEU A 218 -12.47 -2.50 20.45
C LEU A 218 -12.73 -3.97 20.10
N GLY A 219 -11.70 -4.82 20.16
CA GLY A 219 -11.78 -6.20 19.69
C GLY A 219 -11.76 -6.30 18.16
N TYR A 220 -11.41 -7.49 17.66
CA TYR A 220 -11.14 -7.71 16.25
C TYR A 220 -12.36 -7.47 15.35
N PHE A 221 -13.55 -7.95 15.74
CA PHE A 221 -14.74 -7.89 14.89
C PHE A 221 -15.24 -6.45 14.67
N HIS A 222 -15.48 -5.72 15.76
CA HIS A 222 -15.99 -4.35 15.72
C HIS A 222 -15.02 -3.41 15.01
N TYR A 223 -13.71 -3.61 15.21
CA TYR A 223 -12.70 -2.79 14.56
C TYR A 223 -12.60 -3.07 13.06
N LEU A 224 -12.62 -4.34 12.64
CA LEU A 224 -12.62 -4.68 11.20
C LEU A 224 -13.88 -4.19 10.49
N ILE A 225 -15.05 -4.23 11.14
CA ILE A 225 -16.28 -3.62 10.60
C ILE A 225 -16.13 -2.12 10.41
N ALA A 226 -15.56 -1.42 11.39
CA ALA A 226 -15.31 0.01 11.27
C ALA A 226 -14.36 0.30 10.10
N ILE A 227 -13.29 -0.50 9.93
CA ILE A 227 -12.37 -0.37 8.79
C ILE A 227 -13.07 -0.60 7.46
N VAL A 228 -13.91 -1.64 7.34
CA VAL A 228 -14.68 -1.91 6.11
C VAL A 228 -15.61 -0.74 5.80
N THR A 229 -16.29 -0.18 6.80
CA THR A 229 -17.18 0.97 6.64
C THR A 229 -16.41 2.20 6.16
N ILE A 230 -15.25 2.46 6.75
CA ILE A 230 -14.34 3.54 6.33
C ILE A 230 -13.85 3.30 4.89
N ALA A 231 -13.48 2.07 4.54
CA ALA A 231 -13.01 1.71 3.21
C ALA A 231 -14.10 1.91 2.14
N VAL A 232 -15.36 1.61 2.44
CA VAL A 232 -16.51 1.87 1.55
C VAL A 232 -16.71 3.37 1.37
N LEU A 233 -16.66 4.16 2.45
CA LEU A 233 -16.77 5.62 2.37
C LEU A 233 -15.65 6.24 1.52
N PHE A 234 -14.49 5.63 1.55
CA PHE A 234 -13.32 6.02 0.77
C PHE A 234 -13.36 5.66 -0.71
N LEU A 235 -14.37 4.92 -1.18
CA LEU A 235 -14.66 4.87 -2.62
C LEU A 235 -15.19 6.21 -3.14
N ILE A 236 -15.86 7.02 -2.32
CA ILE A 236 -16.44 8.31 -2.72
C ILE A 236 -15.39 9.26 -3.33
N PRO A 237 -14.25 9.57 -2.67
CA PRO A 237 -13.23 10.44 -3.27
C PRO A 237 -12.64 9.87 -4.57
N ILE A 238 -12.59 8.54 -4.74
CA ILE A 238 -12.13 7.90 -5.99
C ILE A 238 -13.15 8.15 -7.11
N TYR A 239 -14.45 8.04 -6.82
CA TYR A 239 -15.51 8.37 -7.77
C TYR A 239 -15.53 9.86 -8.12
N VAL A 240 -15.37 10.74 -7.14
CA VAL A 240 -15.29 12.19 -7.34
C VAL A 240 -14.08 12.55 -8.21
N TRP A 241 -12.92 11.94 -7.98
CA TRP A 241 -11.74 12.11 -8.82
C TRP A 241 -11.97 11.64 -10.26
N LYS A 242 -12.61 10.46 -10.44
CA LYS A 242 -12.98 9.97 -11.78
C LYS A 242 -13.92 10.93 -12.49
N ALA A 243 -14.92 11.48 -11.79
CA ALA A 243 -15.86 12.45 -12.35
C ALA A 243 -15.19 13.79 -12.70
N ALA A 244 -14.27 14.26 -11.86
CA ALA A 244 -13.49 15.48 -12.10
C ALA A 244 -12.57 15.38 -13.32
N LYS A 245 -12.23 14.15 -13.75
CA LYS A 245 -11.43 13.88 -14.96
C LYS A 245 -12.27 13.78 -16.24
N ALA A 246 -13.59 13.67 -16.11
CA ALA A 246 -14.53 13.58 -17.23
C ALA A 246 -15.11 14.95 -17.64
N VAL A 247 -14.78 16.01 -16.90
CA VAL A 247 -15.13 17.43 -17.15
C VAL A 247 -13.90 18.13 -17.68
#